data_AF-A0A0A2ADV8-F1
#
_entry.id   AF-A0A0A2ADV8-F1
#
_cell.length_a   1.000
_cell.length_b   1.000
_cell.length_c   1.000
_cell.angle_alpha   90.00
_cell.angle_beta   90.00
_cell.angle_gamma   90.00
#
_symmetry.space_group_name_H-M   'P 1'
#
loop_
_entity.id
_entity.type
_entity.pdbx_description
1 polymer ?
#
loop_
_entity_poly.entity_id
_entity_poly.type
_entity_poly.pdbx_seq_one_letter_code
_entity_poly.pdbx_strand_id
1 'polypeptide(L)'
;MKFELKTENERYSKTFSYFFGLAFILALIIILCDAAIKLGIISRHYQIEYNCRLLSFQKSTTYFQNLSKLSELKSKQRIWEFCKEVVK
;
A
#
# COMPACT_ATOMS: atom_id res chain seq x y z
N MET A 1 -18.13 59.31 14.17
CA MET A 1 -17.12 58.49 14.86
C MET A 1 -17.01 57.17 14.10
N LYS A 2 -15.90 56.92 13.40
CA LYS A 2 -15.75 55.79 12.48
C LYS A 2 -14.62 54.90 13.02
N PHE A 3 -14.96 54.06 13.99
CA PHE A 3 -14.00 53.23 14.72
C PHE A 3 -14.20 51.74 14.36
N GLU A 4 -13.08 51.14 13.91
CA GLU A 4 -12.63 49.78 14.26
C GLU A 4 -13.21 48.52 13.62
N LEU A 5 -13.97 48.59 12.52
CA LEU A 5 -14.40 47.35 11.82
C LEU A 5 -13.32 46.67 10.94
N LYS A 6 -12.15 47.29 10.75
CA LYS A 6 -11.12 46.78 9.81
C LYS A 6 -10.17 45.74 10.45
N THR A 7 -9.96 45.82 11.76
CA THR A 7 -9.01 44.99 12.53
C THR A 7 -9.58 43.62 12.93
N GLU A 8 -10.90 43.48 13.05
CA GLU A 8 -11.54 42.18 13.31
C GLU A 8 -11.56 41.28 12.07
N ASN A 9 -11.88 41.84 10.91
CA ASN A 9 -11.99 41.08 9.67
C ASN A 9 -10.65 40.43 9.26
N GLU A 10 -9.54 41.13 9.48
CA GLU A 10 -8.21 40.62 9.14
C GLU A 10 -7.77 39.46 10.06
N ARG A 11 -8.11 39.54 11.35
CA ARG A 11 -7.86 38.45 12.31
C ARG A 11 -8.75 37.24 12.02
N TYR A 12 -10.02 37.48 11.73
CA TYR A 12 -10.97 36.42 11.38
C TYR A 12 -10.56 35.72 10.07
N SER A 13 -10.17 36.49 9.05
CA SER A 13 -9.67 35.99 7.77
C SER A 13 -8.43 35.11 7.93
N LYS A 14 -7.46 35.52 8.77
CA LYS A 14 -6.26 34.71 9.08
C LYS A 14 -6.61 33.39 9.78
N THR A 15 -7.46 33.43 10.79
CA THR A 15 -7.88 32.21 11.51
C THR A 15 -8.66 31.26 10.58
N PHE A 16 -9.52 31.80 9.74
CA PHE A 16 -10.27 31.03 8.75
C PHE A 16 -9.35 30.36 7.72
N SER A 17 -8.36 31.09 7.21
CA SER A 17 -7.36 30.55 6.29
C SER A 17 -6.54 29.41 6.92
N TYR A 18 -6.15 29.56 8.19
CA TYR A 18 -5.42 28.52 8.92
C TYR A 18 -6.27 27.27 9.13
N PHE A 19 -7.54 27.43 9.50
CA PHE A 19 -8.48 26.32 9.65
C PHE A 19 -8.70 25.59 8.32
N PHE A 20 -8.86 26.32 7.21
CA PHE A 20 -9.04 25.73 5.90
C PHE A 20 -7.77 25.00 5.42
N GLY A 21 -6.59 25.56 5.68
CA GLY A 21 -5.32 24.90 5.40
C GLY A 21 -5.16 23.58 6.16
N LEU A 22 -5.52 23.58 7.46
CA LEU A 22 -5.43 22.39 8.29
C LEU A 22 -6.44 21.32 7.87
N ALA A 23 -7.68 21.72 7.56
CA ALA A 23 -8.71 20.82 7.03
C ALA A 23 -8.29 20.21 5.68
N PHE A 24 -7.67 21.01 4.80
CA PHE A 24 -7.17 20.54 3.51
C PHE A 24 -6.04 19.51 3.66
N ILE A 25 -5.08 19.76 4.56
CA ILE A 25 -3.99 18.81 4.85
C ILE A 25 -4.56 17.49 5.39
N LEU A 26 -5.52 17.54 6.31
CA LEU A 26 -6.17 16.33 6.84
C LEU A 26 -6.90 15.55 5.74
N ALA A 27 -7.64 16.23 4.87
CA ALA A 27 -8.32 15.60 3.74
C ALA A 27 -7.32 14.92 2.78
N LEU A 28 -6.20 15.58 2.47
CA LEU A 28 -5.14 15.01 1.64
C LEU A 28 -4.54 13.75 2.26
N ILE A 29 -4.27 13.74 3.57
CA ILE A 29 -3.73 12.57 4.26
C ILE A 29 -4.70 11.39 4.15
N ILE A 30 -6.00 11.61 4.34
CA ILE A 30 -7.01 10.55 4.23
C ILE A 30 -7.02 9.94 2.82
N ILE A 31 -7.03 10.78 1.78
CA ILE A 31 -7.03 10.32 0.38
C ILE A 31 -5.74 9.55 0.06
N LEU A 32 -4.58 10.06 0.49
CA LEU A 32 -3.29 9.41 0.27
C LEU A 32 -3.20 8.06 0.98
N CYS A 33 -3.74 7.95 2.20
CA CYS A 33 -3.81 6.69 2.94
C CYS A 33 -4.70 5.66 2.22
N ASP A 34 -5.89 6.04 1.74
CA ASP A 34 -6.76 5.12 0.98
C ASP A 34 -6.08 4.63 -0.31
N ALA A 35 -5.44 5.55 -1.05
CA ALA A 35 -4.66 5.22 -2.23
C ALA A 35 -3.49 4.27 -1.89
N ALA A 36 -2.75 4.53 -0.81
CA ALA A 36 -1.62 3.71 -0.38
C ALA A 36 -2.04 2.29 0.03
N ILE A 37 -3.18 2.13 0.70
CA ILE A 37 -3.71 0.80 1.06
C ILE A 37 -4.05 0.01 -0.20
N LYS A 38 -4.76 0.62 -1.15
CA LYS A 38 -5.13 -0.03 -2.42
C LYS A 38 -3.88 -0.39 -3.24
N LEU A 39 -2.92 0.52 -3.35
CA LEU A 39 -1.64 0.27 -4.02
C LEU A 39 -0.83 -0.82 -3.32
N GLY A 40 -0.86 -0.90 -1.99
CA GLY A 40 -0.20 -1.94 -1.22
C GLY A 40 -0.78 -3.33 -1.47
N ILE A 41 -2.11 -3.44 -1.58
CA ILE A 41 -2.79 -4.71 -1.93
C ILE A 41 -2.39 -5.15 -3.34
N ILE A 42 -2.41 -4.23 -4.31
CA ILE A 42 -2.02 -4.50 -5.69
C ILE A 42 -0.54 -4.92 -5.76
N SER A 43 0.34 -4.19 -5.09
CA SER A 43 1.78 -4.49 -5.03
C SER A 43 2.05 -5.88 -4.43
N ARG A 44 1.35 -6.25 -3.35
CA ARG A 44 1.44 -7.60 -2.78
C ARG A 44 0.98 -8.67 -3.77
N HIS A 45 -0.11 -8.44 -4.50
CA HIS A 45 -0.58 -9.39 -5.51
C HIS A 45 0.44 -9.58 -6.64
N TYR A 46 1.02 -8.50 -7.15
CA TYR A 46 2.08 -8.55 -8.16
C TYR A 46 3.35 -9.22 -7.67
N GLN A 47 3.78 -8.94 -6.43
CA GLN A 47 4.94 -9.63 -5.83
C GLN A 47 4.69 -11.13 -5.71
N ILE A 48 3.47 -11.54 -5.33
CA ILE A 48 3.13 -12.96 -5.23
C ILE A 48 3.09 -13.61 -6.62
N GLU A 49 2.48 -12.98 -7.63
CA GLU A 49 2.47 -13.49 -9.00
C GLU A 49 3.90 -13.65 -9.54
N TYR A 50 4.75 -12.64 -9.36
CA TYR A 50 6.16 -12.70 -9.75
C TYR A 50 6.89 -13.86 -9.06
N ASN A 51 6.70 -14.03 -7.75
CA ASN A 51 7.29 -15.14 -6.99
C ASN A 51 6.76 -16.50 -7.48
N CYS A 52 5.47 -16.60 -7.82
CA CYS A 52 4.88 -17.83 -8.38
C CYS A 52 5.45 -18.14 -9.78
N ARG A 53 5.65 -17.13 -10.65
CA ARG A 53 6.31 -17.30 -11.95
C ARG A 53 7.78 -17.69 -11.80
N LEU A 54 8.51 -17.11 -10.85
CA LEU A 54 9.89 -17.46 -10.57
C LEU A 54 10.00 -18.91 -10.08
N LEU A 55 9.10 -19.33 -9.18
CA LEU A 55 9.00 -20.72 -8.70
C LEU A 55 8.65 -21.70 -9.82
N SER A 56 7.74 -21.34 -10.74
CA SER A 56 7.38 -22.20 -11.87
C SER A 56 8.56 -22.35 -12.85
N PHE A 57 9.28 -21.27 -13.12
CA PHE A 57 10.47 -21.27 -13.96
C PHE A 57 11.60 -22.11 -13.32
N GLN A 58 11.90 -21.88 -12.04
CA GLN A 58 12.92 -22.63 -11.30
C GLN A 58 12.58 -24.12 -11.13
N LYS A 59 11.30 -24.48 -11.12
CA LYS A 59 10.83 -25.88 -11.13
C LYS A 59 11.14 -26.59 -12.46
N SER A 60 11.15 -25.87 -13.58
CA SER A 60 11.27 -26.47 -14.92
C SER A 60 12.69 -26.92 -15.29
N THR A 61 13.73 -26.33 -14.71
CA THR A 61 15.12 -26.49 -15.16
C THR A 61 15.97 -27.38 -14.24
N THR A 62 15.53 -28.61 -13.99
CA THR A 62 16.45 -29.72 -13.59
C THR A 62 16.89 -29.80 -12.10
N TYR A 63 16.68 -28.79 -11.24
CA TYR A 63 17.14 -28.79 -9.83
C TYR A 63 16.10 -29.20 -8.77
N PHE A 64 14.81 -29.32 -9.12
CA PHE A 64 13.72 -29.49 -8.14
C PHE A 64 13.71 -30.86 -7.44
N GLN A 65 14.26 -31.91 -8.08
CA GLN A 65 14.35 -33.25 -7.50
C GLN A 65 15.31 -33.35 -6.30
N ASN A 66 16.33 -32.48 -6.26
CA ASN A 66 17.29 -32.44 -5.15
C ASN A 66 16.86 -31.45 -4.05
N LEU A 67 16.07 -30.42 -4.40
CA LEU A 67 15.53 -29.43 -3.46
C LEU A 67 14.27 -29.89 -2.71
N SER A 68 13.49 -30.83 -3.26
CA SER A 68 12.33 -31.42 -2.57
C SER A 68 12.72 -32.16 -1.29
N LYS A 69 13.92 -32.75 -1.26
CA LYS A 69 14.49 -33.42 -0.09
C LYS A 69 14.91 -32.46 1.03
N LEU A 70 15.06 -31.17 0.74
CA LEU A 70 15.33 -30.09 1.73
C LEU A 70 14.06 -29.33 2.15
N SER A 71 12.88 -29.74 1.67
CA SER A 71 11.60 -29.01 1.87
C SER A 71 10.93 -29.24 3.23
N GLU A 72 11.63 -29.83 4.20
CA GLU A 72 11.18 -29.97 5.60
C GLU A 72 11.09 -28.62 6.35
N LEU A 73 11.58 -27.52 5.77
CA LEU A 73 11.57 -26.20 6.39
C LEU A 73 10.29 -25.39 6.07
N LYS A 74 9.24 -25.72 6.83
CA LYS A 74 8.06 -24.97 7.34
C LYS A 74 7.31 -23.89 6.53
N SER A 75 7.86 -23.23 5.49
CA SER A 75 7.17 -22.10 4.84
C SER A 75 6.99 -22.19 3.32
N LYS A 76 7.67 -23.12 2.62
CA LYS A 76 7.52 -23.28 1.16
C LYS A 76 6.21 -23.95 0.76
N GLN A 77 5.67 -24.86 1.57
CA GLN A 77 4.38 -25.52 1.33
C GLN A 77 3.22 -24.52 1.26
N ARG A 78 3.15 -23.56 2.19
CA ARG A 78 2.08 -22.56 2.23
C ARG A 78 2.13 -21.63 1.01
N ILE A 79 3.33 -21.26 0.56
CA ILE A 79 3.51 -20.47 -0.68
C ILE A 79 3.10 -21.30 -1.91
N TRP A 80 3.43 -22.59 -1.93
CA TRP A 80 3.07 -23.51 -3.01
C TRP A 80 1.56 -23.72 -3.13
N GLU A 81 0.87 -23.97 -2.00
CA GLU A 81 -0.59 -24.07 -1.95
C GLU A 81 -1.25 -22.78 -2.46
N PHE A 82 -0.74 -21.62 -2.03
CA PHE A 82 -1.23 -20.32 -2.49
C PHE A 82 -1.04 -20.13 -4.01
N CYS A 83 0.14 -20.43 -4.55
CA CYS A 83 0.37 -20.33 -6.00
C CYS A 83 -0.52 -21.29 -6.81
N LYS A 84 -0.82 -22.49 -6.27
CA LYS A 84 -1.73 -23.45 -6.93
C LYS A 84 -3.17 -22.92 -7.00
N GLU A 85 -3.59 -22.14 -6.02
CA GLU A 85 -4.92 -21.50 -6.00
C GLU A 85 -4.99 -20.32 -6.97
N VAL A 86 -3.93 -19.51 -7.09
CA VAL A 86 -3.88 -18.32 -7.96
C VAL A 86 -3.74 -18.67 -9.45
N VAL A 87 -3.05 -19.76 -9.78
CA VAL A 87 -2.80 -20.20 -11.18
C VAL A 87 -3.97 -21.03 -11.76
N LYS A 88 -5.06 -21.21 -11.01
CA LYS A 88 -6.19 -22.06 -11.40
C LYS A 88 -7.02 -21.49 -12.56
#